data_AF-A0A5M9HVB7-F1
#
_entry.id   AF-A0A5M9HVB7-F1
#
_cell.length_a   1.000
_cell.length_b   1.000
_cell.length_c   1.000
_cell.angle_alpha   90.00
_cell.angle_beta   90.00
_cell.angle_gamma   90.00
#
_symmetry.space_group_name_H-M   'P 1'
#
loop_
_entity.id
_entity.type
_entity.pdbx_description
1 polymer ?
#
loop_
_entity_poly.entity_id
_entity_poly.type
_entity_poly.pdbx_seq_one_letter_code
_entity_poly.pdbx_strand_id
1 'polypeptide(L)'
;MPESIQPVEFTPEQQFAQDLAQFCRAYDPYSFPAPEGKNDPLPEDILKDLSSGTNLGIRQWLQQVIDADDEDSIKAQPLMERLEKHFPLENVPETIPAEPSISFYAAECMEFSNVGEYQNNLPLEEALAVYDSIPPERLNGIPCVGFHLKDGSIYEGDYPLMYGGKIDRDGINLVEHYKESPLVQKAISDLQAILDHRTAMQQRSAERDADPDEVCYKVSSMYLHIQEASDGCWDYTLYDNQLREIDGGQLGDPDTPLSEVRDDLISDILHGDKKPVTEIPMEQFEQMMDEKEHNLKCPIFPKSLPEVYGTPEMDTWSICHQANYACKIQFDKEYGPAYHDRRVPEFLREMTERYGIDRCKLVLASTIQLADHDGRYYPDIKEAAAKVHIPGATNDHHDVRRTYQVTCHPVMVNVAFRDLLAMEKEQTHAKDAEHNEERTVRTGREETGQRPSVLQKLKAKQNAIAASDKKPPAITHDKKQLE
;
A
#
# COMPACT_ATOMS: atom_id res chain seq x y z
N MET A 1 24.24 96.61 35.94
CA MET A 1 25.32 95.73 36.43
C MET A 1 25.19 94.43 35.64
N PRO A 2 26.11 94.10 34.74
CA PRO A 2 26.04 92.86 33.98
C PRO A 2 26.44 91.69 34.90
N GLU A 3 25.58 90.69 35.03
CA GLU A 3 25.94 89.44 35.70
C GLU A 3 26.96 88.70 34.83
N SER A 4 28.14 88.53 35.43
CA SER A 4 29.27 87.77 34.93
C SER A 4 28.84 86.34 34.61
N ILE A 5 28.73 86.00 33.33
CA ILE A 5 28.58 84.62 32.85
C ILE A 5 29.88 83.88 33.19
N GLN A 6 29.83 82.96 34.16
CA GLN A 6 30.93 82.03 34.44
C GLN A 6 31.12 81.12 33.21
N PRO A 7 32.35 80.83 32.76
CA PRO A 7 32.57 79.86 31.69
C PRO A 7 32.07 78.49 32.16
N VAL A 8 31.20 77.86 31.36
CA VAL A 8 30.73 76.50 31.62
C VAL A 8 31.91 75.56 31.37
N GLU A 9 32.56 75.08 32.44
CA GLU A 9 33.59 74.04 32.32
C GLU A 9 32.92 72.71 32.00
N PHE A 10 33.08 72.23 30.76
CA PHE A 10 32.64 70.91 30.35
C PHE A 10 33.64 69.84 30.79
N THR A 11 33.13 68.69 31.23
CA THR A 11 33.95 67.48 31.41
C THR A 11 34.54 67.01 30.06
N PRO A 12 35.66 66.27 30.04
CA PRO A 12 36.23 65.73 28.80
C PRO A 12 35.23 64.96 27.94
N GLU A 13 34.30 64.25 28.58
CA GLU A 13 33.21 63.49 27.98
C GLU A 13 32.13 64.40 27.35
N GLN A 14 31.76 65.48 28.04
CA GLN A 14 30.85 66.50 27.50
C GLN A 14 31.46 67.26 26.33
N GLN A 15 32.77 67.53 26.38
CA GLN A 15 33.49 68.17 25.28
C GLN A 15 33.56 67.23 24.06
N PHE A 16 33.77 65.93 24.28
CA PHE A 16 33.71 64.95 23.20
C PHE A 16 32.34 64.90 22.52
N ALA A 17 31.25 64.88 23.29
CA ALA A 17 29.91 64.88 22.72
C ALA A 17 29.60 66.16 21.91
N GLN A 18 30.14 67.32 22.30
CA GLN A 18 30.03 68.55 21.52
C GLN A 18 30.79 68.47 20.20
N ASP A 19 32.04 67.99 20.25
CA ASP A 19 32.88 67.90 19.07
C ASP A 19 32.30 66.88 18.06
N LEU A 20 31.75 65.77 18.55
CA LEU A 20 31.10 64.75 17.72
C LEU A 20 29.80 65.28 17.09
N ALA A 21 28.97 66.00 17.84
CA ALA A 21 27.77 66.65 17.31
C ALA A 21 28.12 67.69 16.23
N GLN A 22 29.18 68.47 16.45
CA GLN A 22 29.66 69.45 15.48
C GLN A 22 30.19 68.77 14.21
N PHE A 23 30.95 67.68 14.35
CA PHE A 23 31.44 66.90 13.23
C PHE A 23 30.30 66.31 12.40
N CYS A 24 29.31 65.68 13.06
CA CYS A 24 28.13 65.15 12.38
C CYS A 24 27.40 66.22 11.55
N ARG A 25 27.15 67.41 12.12
CA ARG A 25 26.50 68.52 11.40
C ARG A 25 27.28 68.98 10.18
N ALA A 26 28.61 68.87 10.22
CA ALA A 26 29.48 69.29 9.13
C ALA A 26 29.61 68.23 8.02
N TYR A 27 29.54 66.94 8.38
CA TYR A 27 29.67 65.82 7.45
C TYR A 27 28.35 65.50 6.73
N ASP A 28 27.40 64.88 7.43
CA ASP A 28 26.04 64.63 6.95
C ASP A 28 25.10 64.41 8.15
N PRO A 29 24.21 65.39 8.45
CA PRO A 29 23.26 65.31 9.56
C PRO A 29 22.29 64.12 9.50
N TYR A 30 22.06 63.55 8.30
CA TYR A 30 21.11 62.45 8.09
C TYR A 30 21.75 61.07 8.14
N SER A 31 23.09 60.98 8.11
CA SER A 31 23.82 59.70 8.17
C SER A 31 24.09 59.22 9.59
N PHE A 32 23.92 60.10 10.59
CA PHE A 32 24.25 59.77 11.98
C PHE A 32 23.21 58.84 12.59
N PRO A 33 23.63 57.78 13.31
CA PRO A 33 22.74 56.83 13.94
C PRO A 33 22.07 57.45 15.18
N ALA A 34 21.11 58.34 14.98
CA ALA A 34 20.26 58.91 16.03
C ALA A 34 18.99 58.06 16.22
N PRO A 35 18.47 57.93 17.45
CA PRO A 35 17.19 57.28 17.69
C PRO A 35 16.02 58.09 17.09
N GLU A 36 15.17 57.37 16.35
CA GLU A 36 13.86 57.75 15.76
C GLU A 36 13.58 59.26 15.56
N GLY A 37 13.80 59.74 14.34
CA GLY A 37 13.13 60.94 13.82
C GLY A 37 13.76 62.30 14.13
N LYS A 38 14.96 62.34 14.71
CA LYS A 38 15.74 63.58 14.89
C LYS A 38 17.00 63.57 14.02
N ASN A 39 17.04 64.43 12.99
CA ASN A 39 18.17 64.58 12.06
C ASN A 39 19.23 65.61 12.54
N ASP A 40 19.22 65.96 13.82
CA ASP A 40 20.17 66.90 14.44
C ASP A 40 20.60 66.34 15.80
N PRO A 41 21.82 65.79 15.94
CA PRO A 41 22.24 65.21 17.19
C PRO A 41 22.64 66.33 18.17
N LEU A 42 21.85 66.45 19.24
CA LEU A 42 22.19 67.34 20.35
C LEU A 42 23.32 66.70 21.19
N PRO A 43 24.32 67.48 21.65
CA PRO A 43 25.40 66.95 22.48
C PRO A 43 24.92 66.19 23.73
N GLU A 44 23.76 66.58 24.27
CA GLU A 44 23.14 65.93 25.44
C GLU A 44 22.64 64.51 25.11
N ASP A 45 22.06 64.33 23.92
CA ASP A 45 21.56 63.03 23.45
C ASP A 45 22.73 62.09 23.15
N ILE A 46 23.78 62.58 22.49
CA ILE A 46 25.03 61.83 22.27
C ILE A 46 25.64 61.38 23.60
N LEU A 47 25.74 62.30 24.57
CA LEU A 47 26.35 61.97 25.87
C LEU A 47 25.54 60.91 26.62
N LYS A 48 24.21 60.94 26.50
CA LYS A 48 23.32 59.93 27.08
C LYS A 48 23.53 58.56 26.43
N ASP A 49 23.65 58.50 25.11
CA ASP A 49 23.88 57.26 24.36
C ASP A 49 25.26 56.66 24.71
N LEU A 50 26.30 57.50 24.75
CA LEU A 50 27.66 57.11 25.16
C LEU A 50 27.70 56.58 26.61
N SER A 51 26.95 57.21 27.52
CA SER A 51 26.89 56.82 28.93
C SER A 51 26.06 55.56 29.18
N SER A 52 25.18 55.19 28.24
CA SER A 52 24.35 53.98 28.31
C SER A 52 25.07 52.71 27.89
N GLY A 53 26.30 52.80 27.38
CA GLY A 53 27.08 51.67 26.87
C GLY A 53 26.72 51.26 25.43
N THR A 54 25.69 51.85 24.83
CA THR A 54 25.22 51.54 23.47
C THR A 54 25.95 52.38 22.41
N ASN A 55 27.28 52.42 22.43
CA ASN A 55 28.08 53.27 21.51
C ASN A 55 28.53 52.56 20.23
N LEU A 56 28.08 51.32 20.00
CA LEU A 56 28.44 50.51 18.83
C LEU A 56 28.04 51.15 17.49
N GLY A 57 26.83 51.71 17.40
CA GLY A 57 26.36 52.39 16.19
C GLY A 57 27.21 53.62 15.83
N ILE A 58 27.57 54.42 16.84
CA ILE A 58 28.45 55.59 16.67
C ILE A 58 29.86 55.16 16.22
N ARG A 59 30.38 54.06 16.76
CA ARG A 59 31.68 53.48 16.36
C ARG A 59 31.65 53.00 14.91
N GLN A 60 30.63 52.22 14.52
CA GLN A 60 30.51 51.73 13.16
C GLN A 60 30.37 52.88 12.15
N TRP A 61 29.59 53.90 12.48
CA TRP A 61 29.45 55.08 11.66
C TRP A 61 30.77 55.85 11.52
N LEU A 62 31.48 56.14 12.62
CA LEU A 62 32.80 56.79 12.55
C LEU A 62 33.81 55.95 11.75
N GLN A 63 33.76 54.63 11.84
CA GLN A 63 34.63 53.75 11.05
C GLN A 63 34.32 53.83 9.56
N GLN A 64 33.04 53.86 9.17
CA GLN A 64 32.64 54.07 7.77
C GLN A 64 33.15 55.40 7.21
N VAL A 65 33.10 56.48 8.01
CA VAL A 65 33.66 57.79 7.61
C VAL A 65 35.18 57.75 7.48
N ILE A 66 35.88 56.95 8.30
CA ILE A 66 37.33 56.74 8.17
C ILE A 66 37.66 55.92 6.92
N ASP A 67 36.89 54.89 6.63
CA ASP A 67 37.11 53.98 5.49
C ASP A 67 36.81 54.64 4.13
N ALA A 68 36.07 55.76 4.13
CA ALA A 68 35.78 56.54 2.92
C ALA A 68 37.02 57.23 2.30
N ASP A 69 38.12 57.33 3.06
CA ASP A 69 39.42 57.91 2.65
C ASP A 69 39.32 59.30 2.00
N ASP A 70 38.53 60.18 2.61
CA ASP A 70 38.27 61.55 2.19
C ASP A 70 38.86 62.60 3.17
N GLU A 71 38.64 63.90 2.90
CA GLU A 71 39.13 64.99 3.76
C GLU A 71 38.55 64.94 5.19
N ASP A 72 37.40 64.28 5.38
CA ASP A 72 36.72 64.15 6.66
C ASP A 72 37.18 62.90 7.43
N SER A 73 37.74 61.90 6.75
CA SER A 73 38.44 60.77 7.39
C SER A 73 39.58 61.25 8.31
N ILE A 74 40.32 62.29 7.93
CA ILE A 74 41.38 62.91 8.76
C ILE A 74 40.80 63.51 10.05
N LYS A 75 39.58 64.05 9.99
CA LYS A 75 38.89 64.66 11.14
C LYS A 75 38.17 63.62 12.01
N ALA A 76 37.76 62.49 11.44
CA ALA A 76 37.10 61.39 12.14
C ALA A 76 38.08 60.52 12.97
N GLN A 77 39.32 60.33 12.52
CA GLN A 77 40.36 59.57 13.25
C GLN A 77 40.58 60.04 14.70
N PRO A 78 40.81 61.33 15.01
CA PRO A 78 40.98 61.79 16.39
C PRO A 78 39.69 61.68 17.23
N LEU A 79 38.51 61.65 16.59
CA LEU A 79 37.25 61.38 17.30
C LEU A 79 37.13 59.90 17.68
N MET A 80 37.58 58.98 16.81
CA MET A 80 37.62 57.54 17.11
C MET A 80 38.56 57.23 18.28
N GLU A 81 39.78 57.78 18.28
CA GLU A 81 40.73 57.59 19.38
C GLU A 81 40.17 58.10 20.73
N ARG A 82 39.49 59.24 20.71
CA ARG A 82 38.85 59.80 21.91
C ARG A 82 37.66 58.95 22.37
N LEU A 83 36.89 58.39 21.45
CA LEU A 83 35.78 57.49 21.75
C LEU A 83 36.27 56.20 22.41
N GLU A 84 37.36 55.61 21.91
CA GLU A 84 38.02 54.44 22.52
C GLU A 84 38.58 54.73 23.91
N LYS A 85 39.19 55.90 24.09
CA LYS A 85 39.83 56.30 25.35
C LYS A 85 38.82 56.61 26.46
N HIS A 86 37.74 57.32 26.15
CA HIS A 86 36.78 57.82 27.15
C HIS A 86 35.57 56.90 27.32
N PHE A 87 35.24 56.07 26.33
CA PHE A 87 34.04 55.21 26.36
C PHE A 87 34.34 53.78 25.84
N PRO A 88 35.28 53.04 26.47
CA PRO A 88 35.61 51.68 26.04
C PRO A 88 34.37 50.76 26.12
N LEU A 89 34.25 49.83 25.18
CA LEU A 89 33.20 48.81 25.23
C LEU A 89 33.55 47.79 26.32
N GLU A 90 32.85 47.82 27.46
CA GLU A 90 32.91 46.72 28.42
C GLU A 90 32.01 45.57 27.92
N ASN A 91 32.62 44.41 27.66
CA ASN A 91 32.01 43.19 27.13
C ASN A 91 31.33 43.37 25.76
N VAL A 92 32.15 43.47 24.71
CA VAL A 92 31.72 42.99 23.38
C VAL A 92 31.66 41.47 23.50
N PRO A 93 30.49 40.81 23.41
CA PRO A 93 30.50 39.41 23.07
C PRO A 93 31.18 39.36 21.70
N GLU A 94 32.34 38.71 21.60
CA GLU A 94 32.84 38.23 20.33
C GLU A 94 31.63 37.58 19.64
N THR A 95 31.27 38.12 18.47
CA THR A 95 30.25 37.54 17.62
C THR A 95 30.68 36.11 17.34
N ILE A 96 30.16 35.16 18.11
CA ILE A 96 30.05 33.78 17.63
C ILE A 96 29.15 33.93 16.40
N PRO A 97 29.63 33.67 15.18
CA PRO A 97 28.72 33.61 14.05
C PRO A 97 27.65 32.61 14.43
N ALA A 98 26.40 33.07 14.56
CA ALA A 98 25.27 32.18 14.71
C ALA A 98 25.40 31.17 13.56
N GLU A 99 25.47 29.88 13.89
CA GLU A 99 25.54 28.88 12.83
C GLU A 99 24.39 29.14 11.86
N PRO A 100 24.65 29.14 10.54
CA PRO A 100 23.63 29.45 9.57
C PRO A 100 22.46 28.48 9.78
N SER A 101 21.25 29.02 9.89
CA SER A 101 20.05 28.24 10.17
C SER A 101 18.96 28.55 9.14
N ILE A 102 18.15 27.55 8.84
CA ILE A 102 17.04 27.65 7.89
C ILE A 102 15.76 27.18 8.58
N SER A 103 14.68 27.93 8.39
CA SER A 103 13.33 27.56 8.82
C SER A 103 12.34 27.77 7.68
N PHE A 104 11.16 27.18 7.75
CA PHE A 104 10.17 27.26 6.68
C PHE A 104 8.94 28.06 7.09
N TYR A 105 8.23 28.57 6.10
CA TYR A 105 6.94 29.24 6.28
C TYR A 105 5.96 28.80 5.19
N ALA A 106 4.67 28.90 5.50
CA ALA A 106 3.58 28.71 4.56
C ALA A 106 2.72 29.98 4.54
N ALA A 107 2.35 30.42 3.33
CA ALA A 107 1.58 31.64 3.13
C ALA A 107 0.45 31.41 2.11
N GLU A 108 -0.71 32.01 2.36
CA GLU A 108 -1.86 32.04 1.44
C GLU A 108 -1.57 32.86 0.18
N CYS A 109 -0.70 33.87 0.28
CA CYS A 109 -0.31 34.72 -0.84
C CYS A 109 1.21 34.86 -0.96
N MET A 110 1.77 34.38 -2.07
CA MET A 110 3.18 34.53 -2.43
C MET A 110 3.63 36.00 -2.53
N GLU A 111 2.77 36.87 -3.07
CA GLU A 111 3.14 38.26 -3.37
C GLU A 111 3.13 39.16 -2.12
N PHE A 112 2.24 38.87 -1.18
CA PHE A 112 2.09 39.65 0.05
C PHE A 112 1.88 38.71 1.23
N SER A 113 2.96 38.34 1.93
CA SER A 113 2.94 37.46 3.10
C SER A 113 2.02 37.94 4.24
N ASN A 114 1.70 39.24 4.27
CA ASN A 114 0.81 39.85 5.27
C ASN A 114 -0.69 39.76 4.90
N VAL A 115 -1.03 39.17 3.74
CA VAL A 115 -2.39 39.06 3.24
C VAL A 115 -2.81 37.58 3.25
N GLY A 116 -3.69 37.24 4.19
CA GLY A 116 -4.20 35.88 4.38
C GLY A 116 -3.51 35.14 5.52
N GLU A 117 -3.59 33.81 5.51
CA GLU A 117 -2.94 32.94 6.49
C GLU A 117 -1.41 32.88 6.24
N TYR A 118 -0.63 33.13 7.29
CA TYR A 118 0.84 33.05 7.25
C TYR A 118 1.34 32.40 8.54
N GLN A 119 2.12 31.33 8.40
CA GLN A 119 2.72 30.60 9.52
C GLN A 119 4.22 30.42 9.24
N ASN A 120 5.08 30.73 10.20
CA ASN A 120 6.55 30.73 10.03
C ASN A 120 7.29 30.00 11.16
N ASN A 121 8.60 29.86 11.02
CA ASN A 121 9.48 29.10 11.92
C ASN A 121 9.08 27.62 12.04
N LEU A 122 8.60 27.04 10.95
CA LEU A 122 8.15 25.66 10.87
C LEU A 122 9.26 24.75 10.31
N PRO A 123 9.26 23.45 10.65
CA PRO A 123 9.93 22.44 9.82
C PRO A 123 9.24 22.32 8.45
N LEU A 124 9.95 21.76 7.47
CA LEU A 124 9.49 21.68 6.08
C LEU A 124 8.15 20.92 5.96
N GLU A 125 8.01 19.80 6.67
CA GLU A 125 6.82 18.95 6.65
C GLU A 125 5.60 19.64 7.23
N GLU A 126 5.78 20.44 8.30
CA GLU A 126 4.69 21.20 8.91
C GLU A 126 4.29 22.39 8.04
N ALA A 127 5.27 23.07 7.41
CA ALA A 127 4.98 24.10 6.41
C ALA A 127 4.17 23.53 5.22
N LEU A 128 4.49 22.32 4.76
CA LEU A 128 3.71 21.63 3.74
C LEU A 128 2.31 21.25 4.23
N ALA A 129 2.16 20.78 5.47
CA ALA A 129 0.84 20.47 6.03
C ALA A 129 -0.05 21.72 6.15
N VAL A 130 0.53 22.86 6.54
CA VAL A 130 -0.18 24.15 6.53
C VAL A 130 -0.57 24.51 5.10
N TYR A 131 0.35 24.42 4.14
CA TYR A 131 0.08 24.66 2.72
C TYR A 131 -1.08 23.80 2.19
N ASP A 132 -1.09 22.50 2.50
CA ASP A 132 -2.13 21.55 2.08
C ASP A 132 -3.51 21.86 2.72
N SER A 133 -3.53 22.54 3.87
CA SER A 133 -4.76 22.93 4.57
C SER A 133 -5.43 24.21 4.03
N ILE A 134 -4.72 24.98 3.18
CA ILE A 134 -5.23 26.23 2.61
C ILE A 134 -6.33 25.87 1.58
N PRO A 135 -7.59 26.30 1.78
CA PRO A 135 -8.68 25.92 0.89
C PRO A 135 -8.51 26.52 -0.52
N PRO A 136 -8.69 25.74 -1.59
CA PRO A 136 -8.52 26.21 -2.97
C PRO A 136 -9.56 27.27 -3.38
N GLU A 137 -10.67 27.41 -2.65
CA GLU A 137 -11.70 28.41 -2.94
C GLU A 137 -11.30 29.84 -2.54
N ARG A 138 -10.22 30.02 -1.76
CA ARG A 138 -9.70 31.34 -1.36
C ARG A 138 -8.82 31.94 -2.46
N LEU A 139 -9.46 32.33 -3.56
CA LEU A 139 -8.88 32.78 -4.85
C LEU A 139 -8.04 34.07 -4.82
N ASN A 140 -7.73 34.64 -3.65
CA ASN A 140 -7.13 35.98 -3.57
C ASN A 140 -5.58 35.98 -3.56
N GLY A 141 -4.92 34.82 -3.54
CA GLY A 141 -3.47 34.68 -3.56
C GLY A 141 -3.01 33.33 -4.13
N ILE A 142 -1.76 33.26 -4.62
CA ILE A 142 -1.11 31.99 -4.97
C ILE A 142 -0.46 31.48 -3.68
N PRO A 143 -0.90 30.34 -3.12
CA PRO A 143 -0.30 29.80 -1.90
C PRO A 143 1.13 29.37 -2.18
N CYS A 144 1.99 29.51 -1.17
CA CYS A 144 3.40 29.16 -1.26
C CYS A 144 3.94 28.56 0.04
N VAL A 145 5.02 27.79 -0.12
CA VAL A 145 5.94 27.42 0.95
C VAL A 145 7.26 28.13 0.67
N GLY A 146 7.84 28.78 1.66
CA GLY A 146 9.14 29.42 1.54
C GLY A 146 10.09 29.06 2.67
N PHE A 147 11.33 29.51 2.53
CA PHE A 147 12.35 29.38 3.56
C PHE A 147 12.75 30.75 4.09
N HIS A 148 13.21 30.76 5.34
CA HIS A 148 13.83 31.89 6.00
C HIS A 148 15.26 31.49 6.33
N LEU A 149 16.24 32.13 5.67
CA LEU A 149 17.67 31.88 5.87
C LEU A 149 18.23 32.90 6.86
N LYS A 150 18.84 32.43 7.96
CA LYS A 150 19.58 33.26 8.92
C LYS A 150 21.06 32.90 8.84
N ASP A 151 21.84 33.73 8.19
CA ASP A 151 23.29 33.53 8.00
C ASP A 151 24.11 34.82 8.13
N GLY A 152 23.48 35.94 8.55
CA GLY A 152 24.13 37.23 8.70
C GLY A 152 24.51 37.91 7.38
N SER A 153 24.06 37.38 6.23
CA SER A 153 24.27 38.00 4.92
C SER A 153 23.19 39.06 4.60
N ILE A 154 23.41 39.81 3.52
CA ILE A 154 22.38 40.71 2.97
C ILE A 154 21.18 39.97 2.36
N TYR A 155 21.28 38.65 2.23
CA TYR A 155 20.23 37.76 1.74
C TYR A 155 19.49 37.05 2.88
N GLU A 156 19.73 37.44 4.13
CA GLU A 156 18.94 36.98 5.28
C GLU A 156 17.48 37.44 5.13
N GLY A 157 16.54 36.50 5.23
CA GLY A 157 15.11 36.78 5.10
C GLY A 157 14.29 35.67 4.46
N ASP A 158 13.03 35.99 4.20
CA ASP A 158 12.04 35.10 3.60
C ASP A 158 12.21 35.05 2.07
N TYR A 159 12.23 33.84 1.52
CA TYR A 159 12.23 33.62 0.07
C TYR A 159 11.33 32.44 -0.31
N PRO A 160 10.53 32.54 -1.40
CA PRO A 160 9.69 31.44 -1.86
C PRO A 160 10.50 30.21 -2.28
N LEU A 161 10.10 29.04 -1.79
CA LEU A 161 10.70 27.74 -2.15
C LEU A 161 9.84 27.03 -3.21
N MET A 162 8.52 27.09 -3.03
CA MET A 162 7.53 26.46 -3.89
C MET A 162 6.26 27.32 -3.92
N TYR A 163 5.66 27.46 -5.09
CA TYR A 163 4.34 28.07 -5.24
C TYR A 163 3.53 27.32 -6.31
N GLY A 164 2.21 27.24 -6.13
CA GLY A 164 1.34 26.51 -7.06
C GLY A 164 1.75 25.03 -7.27
N GLY A 165 2.29 24.40 -6.22
CA GLY A 165 2.75 23.01 -6.23
C GLY A 165 4.06 22.74 -7.01
N LYS A 166 4.81 23.78 -7.40
CA LYS A 166 6.08 23.63 -8.13
C LYS A 166 7.22 24.35 -7.42
N ILE A 167 8.37 23.68 -7.32
CA ILE A 167 9.58 24.24 -6.73
C ILE A 167 10.15 25.30 -7.68
N ASP A 168 10.45 26.49 -7.17
CA ASP A 168 11.06 27.58 -7.95
C ASP A 168 12.58 27.47 -7.96
N ARG A 169 13.09 26.34 -8.47
CA ARG A 169 14.52 26.06 -8.48
C ARG A 169 15.30 27.10 -9.29
N ASP A 170 14.76 27.49 -10.44
CA ASP A 170 15.41 28.44 -11.33
C ASP A 170 15.46 29.84 -10.69
N GLY A 171 14.37 30.29 -10.05
CA GLY A 171 14.33 31.56 -9.32
C GLY A 171 15.33 31.61 -8.18
N ILE A 172 15.38 30.55 -7.36
CA ILE A 172 16.33 30.46 -6.24
C ILE A 172 17.78 30.47 -6.74
N ASN A 173 18.08 29.72 -7.81
CA ASN A 173 19.44 29.59 -8.34
C ASN A 173 19.92 30.82 -9.14
N LEU A 174 19.05 31.77 -9.47
CA LEU A 174 19.45 33.08 -10.00
C LEU A 174 20.20 33.91 -8.94
N VAL A 175 19.93 33.65 -7.65
CA VAL A 175 20.65 34.26 -6.54
C VAL A 175 21.85 33.37 -6.21
N GLU A 176 23.06 33.80 -6.61
CA GLU A 176 24.28 33.01 -6.43
C GLU A 176 24.48 32.58 -4.96
N HIS A 177 24.10 33.42 -4.00
CA HIS A 177 24.18 33.10 -2.57
C HIS A 177 23.31 31.90 -2.16
N TYR A 178 22.09 31.80 -2.67
CA TYR A 178 21.20 30.65 -2.41
C TYR A 178 21.60 29.41 -3.18
N LYS A 179 22.13 29.59 -4.39
CA LYS A 179 22.68 28.52 -5.21
C LYS A 179 23.84 27.80 -4.52
N GLU A 180 24.74 28.57 -3.90
CA GLU A 180 25.92 28.02 -3.21
C GLU A 180 25.63 27.62 -1.74
N SER A 181 24.46 27.97 -1.19
CA SER A 181 24.07 27.63 0.19
C SER A 181 23.70 26.14 0.32
N PRO A 182 24.44 25.34 1.13
CA PRO A 182 24.12 23.93 1.32
C PRO A 182 22.75 23.72 1.98
N LEU A 183 22.30 24.66 2.83
CA LEU A 183 21.01 24.59 3.51
C LEU A 183 19.85 24.75 2.53
N VAL A 184 19.95 25.72 1.62
CA VAL A 184 18.90 25.97 0.62
C VAL A 184 18.85 24.86 -0.42
N GLN A 185 20.00 24.38 -0.89
CA GLN A 185 20.04 23.25 -1.83
C GLN A 185 19.53 21.95 -1.19
N LYS A 186 19.82 21.73 0.11
CA LYS A 186 19.23 20.62 0.87
C LYS A 186 17.71 20.77 0.96
N ALA A 187 17.20 21.97 1.26
CA ALA A 187 15.75 22.22 1.29
C ALA A 187 15.06 21.94 -0.05
N ILE A 188 15.68 22.33 -1.18
CA ILE A 188 15.19 22.00 -2.53
C ILE A 188 15.16 20.48 -2.73
N SER A 189 16.23 19.77 -2.34
CA SER A 189 16.35 18.32 -2.49
C SER A 189 15.32 17.57 -1.62
N ASP A 190 15.19 17.97 -0.35
CA ASP A 190 14.25 17.35 0.59
C ASP A 190 12.81 17.56 0.11
N LEU A 191 12.46 18.79 -0.31
CA LEU A 191 11.14 19.08 -0.85
C LEU A 191 10.86 18.29 -2.14
N GLN A 192 11.83 18.20 -3.05
CA GLN A 192 11.69 17.40 -4.27
C GLN A 192 11.40 15.94 -3.94
N ALA A 193 12.14 15.35 -3.00
CA ALA A 193 11.92 13.97 -2.58
C ALA A 193 10.53 13.75 -1.98
N ILE A 194 10.02 14.70 -1.19
CA ILE A 194 8.66 14.65 -0.63
C ILE A 194 7.61 14.71 -1.74
N LEU A 195 7.75 15.63 -2.70
CA LEU A 195 6.81 15.76 -3.81
C LEU A 195 6.81 14.51 -4.70
N ASP A 196 7.99 13.99 -5.05
CA ASP A 196 8.13 12.77 -5.85
C ASP A 196 7.48 11.57 -5.14
N HIS A 197 7.70 11.42 -3.83
CA HIS A 197 7.05 10.39 -3.02
C HIS A 197 5.53 10.56 -3.00
N ARG A 198 5.01 11.79 -2.82
CA ARG A 198 3.56 12.06 -2.86
C ARG A 198 2.96 11.72 -4.22
N THR A 199 3.61 12.10 -5.32
CA THR A 199 3.18 11.77 -6.68
C THR A 199 3.19 10.26 -6.91
N ALA A 200 4.23 9.56 -6.48
CA ALA A 200 4.30 8.09 -6.57
C ALA A 200 3.16 7.42 -5.78
N MET A 201 2.88 7.87 -4.55
CA MET A 201 1.77 7.36 -3.74
C MET A 201 0.40 7.65 -4.37
N GLN A 202 0.19 8.85 -4.91
CA GLN A 202 -1.04 9.21 -5.63
C GLN A 202 -1.23 8.37 -6.88
N GLN A 203 -0.16 8.12 -7.64
CA GLN A 203 -0.22 7.26 -8.82
C GLN A 203 -0.55 5.82 -8.44
N ARG A 204 0.08 5.26 -7.39
CA ARG A 204 -0.23 3.91 -6.90
C ARG A 204 -1.69 3.79 -6.43
N SER A 205 -2.19 4.79 -5.70
CA SER A 205 -3.60 4.84 -5.29
C SER A 205 -4.55 4.92 -6.49
N ALA A 206 -4.23 5.74 -7.50
CA ALA A 206 -5.04 5.85 -8.71
C ALA A 206 -5.01 4.57 -9.57
N GLU A 207 -3.87 3.88 -9.61
CA GLU A 207 -3.75 2.55 -10.22
C GLU A 207 -4.62 1.53 -9.49
N ARG A 208 -4.55 1.52 -8.14
CA ARG A 208 -5.38 0.65 -7.31
C ARG A 208 -6.88 0.91 -7.49
N ASP A 209 -7.29 2.18 -7.53
CA ASP A 209 -8.70 2.56 -7.74
C ASP A 209 -9.22 2.17 -9.14
N ALA A 210 -8.32 1.97 -10.11
CA ALA A 210 -8.65 1.56 -11.47
C ALA A 210 -8.61 0.04 -11.67
N ASP A 211 -8.06 -0.72 -10.72
CA ASP A 211 -7.95 -2.17 -10.81
C ASP A 211 -9.34 -2.84 -10.70
N PRO A 212 -9.58 -3.93 -11.44
CA PRO A 212 -10.80 -4.71 -11.28
C PRO A 212 -10.80 -5.47 -9.94
N ASP A 213 -11.99 -5.64 -9.35
CA ASP A 213 -12.19 -6.42 -8.12
C ASP A 213 -11.76 -7.91 -8.25
N GLU A 214 -11.72 -8.43 -9.47
CA GLU A 214 -11.46 -9.85 -9.77
C GLU A 214 -10.87 -10.02 -11.17
N VAL A 215 -9.82 -10.85 -11.29
CA VAL A 215 -9.13 -11.15 -12.55
C VAL A 215 -8.61 -12.58 -12.59
N CYS A 216 -8.53 -13.16 -13.80
CA CYS A 216 -7.92 -14.46 -14.02
C CYS A 216 -6.86 -14.40 -15.12
N TYR A 217 -5.71 -15.03 -14.87
CA TYR A 217 -4.61 -15.14 -15.81
C TYR A 217 -4.34 -16.60 -16.15
N LYS A 218 -4.15 -16.88 -17.45
CA LYS A 218 -3.52 -18.13 -17.90
C LYS A 218 -2.01 -17.98 -17.79
N VAL A 219 -1.39 -18.80 -16.95
CA VAL A 219 0.06 -18.82 -16.73
C VAL A 219 0.58 -20.20 -17.15
N SER A 220 1.12 -20.30 -18.37
CA SER A 220 1.52 -21.60 -18.95
C SER A 220 0.35 -22.59 -19.04
N SER A 221 0.35 -23.64 -18.22
CA SER A 221 -0.69 -24.66 -18.11
C SER A 221 -1.61 -24.44 -16.91
N MET A 222 -1.36 -23.40 -16.11
CA MET A 222 -2.07 -23.09 -14.88
C MET A 222 -2.98 -21.86 -15.07
N TYR A 223 -3.88 -21.68 -14.11
CA TYR A 223 -4.77 -20.52 -14.03
C TYR A 223 -4.53 -19.83 -12.69
N LEU A 224 -4.21 -18.55 -12.72
CA LEU A 224 -4.02 -17.70 -11.54
C LEU A 224 -5.22 -16.77 -11.43
N HIS A 225 -6.03 -17.00 -10.41
CA HIS A 225 -7.17 -16.16 -10.07
C HIS A 225 -6.78 -15.20 -8.94
N ILE A 226 -7.06 -13.91 -9.07
CA ILE A 226 -6.79 -12.88 -8.07
C ILE A 226 -8.07 -12.08 -7.85
N GLN A 227 -8.41 -11.82 -6.60
CA GLN A 227 -9.61 -11.06 -6.23
C GLN A 227 -9.36 -10.21 -4.99
N GLU A 228 -10.11 -9.13 -4.84
CA GLU A 228 -10.08 -8.30 -3.64
C GLU A 228 -10.73 -9.04 -2.45
N ALA A 229 -10.02 -9.06 -1.32
CA ALA A 229 -10.47 -9.61 -0.05
C ALA A 229 -11.28 -8.59 0.76
N SER A 230 -12.02 -9.06 1.77
CA SER A 230 -12.87 -8.19 2.59
C SER A 230 -12.14 -7.12 3.41
N ASP A 231 -10.83 -7.28 3.62
CA ASP A 231 -9.97 -6.35 4.34
C ASP A 231 -9.21 -5.38 3.40
N GLY A 232 -9.47 -5.44 2.09
CA GLY A 232 -8.81 -4.63 1.06
C GLY A 232 -7.54 -5.24 0.47
N CYS A 233 -6.99 -6.30 1.08
CA CYS A 233 -5.84 -7.01 0.51
C CYS A 233 -6.25 -7.85 -0.70
N TRP A 234 -5.28 -8.51 -1.36
CA TRP A 234 -5.55 -9.41 -2.48
C TRP A 234 -5.52 -10.88 -2.06
N ASP A 235 -6.56 -11.62 -2.43
CA ASP A 235 -6.59 -13.08 -2.36
C ASP A 235 -6.24 -13.68 -3.72
N TYR A 236 -5.38 -14.70 -3.74
CA TYR A 236 -5.07 -15.45 -4.95
C TYR A 236 -5.43 -16.93 -4.82
N THR A 237 -5.68 -17.57 -5.96
CA THR A 237 -5.80 -19.02 -6.08
C THR A 237 -5.15 -19.49 -7.36
N LEU A 238 -4.25 -20.44 -7.21
CA LEU A 238 -3.57 -21.10 -8.31
C LEU A 238 -4.26 -22.42 -8.61
N TYR A 239 -4.62 -22.62 -9.88
CA TYR A 239 -5.19 -23.85 -10.37
C TYR A 239 -4.31 -24.52 -11.42
N ASP A 240 -4.38 -25.84 -11.50
CA ASP A 240 -3.77 -26.60 -12.59
C ASP A 240 -4.59 -26.52 -13.90
N ASN A 241 -4.13 -27.24 -14.94
CA ASN A 241 -4.79 -27.31 -16.24
C ASN A 241 -6.20 -27.93 -16.21
N GLN A 242 -6.58 -28.56 -15.10
CA GLN A 242 -7.88 -29.17 -14.84
C GLN A 242 -8.68 -28.34 -13.83
N LEU A 243 -8.29 -27.08 -13.60
CA LEU A 243 -8.89 -26.13 -12.66
C LEU A 243 -8.93 -26.65 -11.21
N ARG A 244 -8.04 -27.57 -10.84
CA ARG A 244 -7.92 -28.06 -9.46
C ARG A 244 -7.03 -27.10 -8.68
N GLU A 245 -7.50 -26.69 -7.51
CA GLU A 245 -6.77 -25.81 -6.59
C GLU A 245 -5.45 -26.47 -6.20
N ILE A 246 -4.34 -25.83 -6.56
CA ILE A 246 -2.98 -26.21 -6.19
C ILE A 246 -2.60 -25.48 -4.90
N ASP A 247 -2.82 -24.17 -4.90
CA ASP A 247 -2.40 -23.26 -3.84
C ASP A 247 -3.33 -22.04 -3.78
N GLY A 248 -3.31 -21.33 -2.66
CA GLY A 248 -4.03 -20.09 -2.48
C GLY A 248 -3.67 -19.42 -1.17
N GLY A 249 -3.75 -18.10 -1.16
CA GLY A 249 -3.36 -17.29 -0.02
C GLY A 249 -3.75 -15.83 -0.20
N GLN A 250 -3.34 -15.02 0.75
CA GLN A 250 -3.57 -13.58 0.78
C GLN A 250 -2.22 -12.86 0.74
N LEU A 251 -2.13 -11.78 -0.02
CA LEU A 251 -0.92 -10.97 -0.16
C LEU A 251 -1.23 -9.49 -0.40
N GLY A 252 -0.18 -8.69 -0.26
CA GLY A 252 -0.26 -7.24 -0.36
C GLY A 252 -0.87 -6.58 0.87
N ASP A 253 -0.94 -5.26 0.80
CA ASP A 253 -1.72 -4.38 1.66
C ASP A 253 -2.87 -3.76 0.86
N PRO A 254 -3.82 -3.05 1.51
CA PRO A 254 -4.96 -2.45 0.83
C PRO A 254 -4.60 -1.43 -0.27
N ASP A 255 -3.39 -0.86 -0.22
CA ASP A 255 -2.92 0.14 -1.17
C ASP A 255 -2.08 -0.48 -2.31
N THR A 256 -1.81 -1.79 -2.25
CA THR A 256 -0.99 -2.48 -3.24
C THR A 256 -1.78 -2.64 -4.55
N PRO A 257 -1.27 -2.16 -5.70
CA PRO A 257 -1.93 -2.31 -6.99
C PRO A 257 -1.88 -3.78 -7.47
N LEU A 258 -2.87 -4.18 -8.26
CA LEU A 258 -3.00 -5.53 -8.82
C LEU A 258 -1.81 -5.90 -9.70
N SER A 259 -1.21 -4.92 -10.39
CA SER A 259 -0.05 -5.13 -11.27
C SER A 259 1.17 -5.65 -10.50
N GLU A 260 1.43 -5.11 -9.31
CA GLU A 260 2.52 -5.51 -8.41
C GLU A 260 2.28 -6.92 -7.88
N VAL A 261 1.08 -7.18 -7.34
CA VAL A 261 0.64 -8.51 -6.87
C VAL A 261 0.76 -9.56 -7.97
N ARG A 262 0.28 -9.24 -9.17
CA ARG A 262 0.34 -10.12 -10.33
C ARG A 262 1.78 -10.46 -10.70
N ASP A 263 2.64 -9.45 -10.81
CA ASP A 263 4.01 -9.63 -11.29
C ASP A 263 4.85 -10.43 -10.27
N ASP A 264 4.64 -10.19 -8.97
CA ASP A 264 5.26 -10.96 -7.88
C ASP A 264 4.83 -12.44 -7.93
N LEU A 265 3.52 -12.70 -8.02
CA LEU A 265 3.00 -14.07 -8.12
C LEU A 265 3.49 -14.80 -9.37
N ILE A 266 3.48 -14.13 -10.53
CA ILE A 266 3.97 -14.73 -11.78
C ILE A 266 5.46 -15.05 -11.67
N SER A 267 6.25 -14.14 -11.08
CA SER A 267 7.68 -14.36 -10.86
C SER A 267 7.92 -15.60 -9.99
N ASP A 268 7.15 -15.75 -8.92
CA ASP A 268 7.21 -16.91 -8.03
C ASP A 268 6.78 -18.21 -8.72
N ILE A 269 5.67 -18.19 -9.47
CA ILE A 269 5.13 -19.36 -10.19
C ILE A 269 6.06 -19.83 -11.31
N LEU A 270 6.61 -18.88 -12.09
CA LEU A 270 7.45 -19.19 -13.24
C LEU A 270 8.93 -19.33 -12.88
N HIS A 271 9.33 -19.04 -11.63
CA HIS A 271 10.72 -19.05 -11.18
C HIS A 271 11.66 -18.27 -12.12
N GLY A 272 11.18 -17.15 -12.68
CA GLY A 272 11.91 -16.32 -13.64
C GLY A 272 11.80 -16.74 -15.12
N ASP A 273 11.05 -17.78 -15.47
CA ASP A 273 10.77 -18.13 -16.86
C ASP A 273 9.84 -17.09 -17.52
N LYS A 274 10.19 -16.63 -18.73
CA LYS A 274 9.36 -15.69 -19.51
C LYS A 274 8.34 -16.42 -20.38
N LYS A 275 7.43 -17.15 -19.75
CA LYS A 275 6.29 -17.79 -20.45
C LYS A 275 5.20 -16.75 -20.72
N PRO A 276 4.41 -16.94 -21.80
CA PRO A 276 3.30 -16.03 -22.08
C PRO A 276 2.26 -16.10 -20.96
N VAL A 277 1.87 -14.93 -20.47
CA VAL A 277 0.74 -14.76 -19.55
C VAL A 277 -0.37 -14.06 -20.31
N THR A 278 -1.59 -14.58 -20.21
CA THR A 278 -2.74 -14.04 -20.93
C THR A 278 -3.90 -13.88 -19.96
N GLU A 279 -4.48 -12.70 -19.91
CA GLU A 279 -5.70 -12.46 -19.15
C GLU A 279 -6.87 -13.23 -19.79
N ILE A 280 -7.65 -13.89 -18.94
CA ILE A 280 -8.86 -14.60 -19.32
C ILE A 280 -10.04 -13.75 -18.88
N PRO A 281 -10.98 -13.42 -19.77
CA PRO A 281 -12.22 -12.74 -19.38
C PRO A 281 -12.93 -13.52 -18.26
N MET A 282 -13.38 -12.84 -17.22
CA MET A 282 -14.00 -13.50 -16.07
C MET A 282 -15.21 -14.35 -16.45
N GLU A 283 -16.02 -13.91 -17.41
CA GLU A 283 -17.14 -14.70 -17.94
C GLU A 283 -16.68 -16.06 -18.51
N GLN A 284 -15.54 -16.07 -19.22
CA GLN A 284 -14.97 -17.31 -19.75
C GLN A 284 -14.45 -18.21 -18.62
N PHE A 285 -13.78 -17.64 -17.62
CA PHE A 285 -13.27 -18.40 -16.48
C PHE A 285 -14.41 -19.01 -15.65
N GLU A 286 -15.47 -18.25 -15.40
CA GLU A 286 -16.71 -18.71 -14.76
C GLU A 286 -17.33 -19.89 -15.51
N GLN A 287 -17.50 -19.76 -16.84
CA GLN A 287 -18.02 -20.83 -17.67
C GLN A 287 -17.19 -22.11 -17.55
N MET A 288 -15.85 -21.99 -17.57
CA MET A 288 -14.98 -23.16 -17.40
C MET A 288 -15.11 -23.82 -16.02
N MET A 289 -15.30 -23.03 -14.96
CA MET A 289 -15.52 -23.53 -13.60
C MET A 289 -16.89 -24.22 -13.46
N ASP A 290 -17.93 -23.63 -14.04
CA ASP A 290 -19.29 -24.18 -14.04
C ASP A 290 -19.37 -25.45 -14.91
N GLU A 291 -18.74 -25.47 -16.07
CA GLU A 291 -18.60 -26.65 -16.92
C GLU A 291 -17.89 -27.78 -16.18
N LYS A 292 -16.81 -27.48 -15.46
CA LYS A 292 -16.13 -28.46 -14.62
C LYS A 292 -17.06 -29.03 -13.56
N GLU A 293 -17.78 -28.19 -12.82
CA GLU A 293 -18.71 -28.65 -11.78
C GLU A 293 -19.87 -29.47 -12.38
N HIS A 294 -20.36 -29.08 -13.56
CA HIS A 294 -21.33 -29.85 -14.31
C HIS A 294 -20.80 -31.23 -14.72
N ASN A 295 -19.56 -31.27 -15.20
CA ASN A 295 -18.88 -32.50 -15.60
C ASN A 295 -18.66 -33.47 -14.44
N LEU A 296 -18.55 -32.99 -13.19
CA LEU A 296 -18.50 -33.88 -12.02
C LEU A 296 -19.78 -34.69 -11.82
N LYS A 297 -20.92 -34.25 -12.39
CA LYS A 297 -22.21 -34.93 -12.35
C LYS A 297 -22.49 -35.79 -13.56
N CYS A 298 -21.58 -35.87 -14.53
CA CYS A 298 -21.78 -36.70 -15.70
C CYS A 298 -22.05 -38.16 -15.26
N PRO A 299 -22.79 -38.98 -16.01
CA PRO A 299 -22.99 -40.39 -15.67
C PRO A 299 -21.67 -41.19 -15.69
N ILE A 300 -21.68 -42.37 -15.07
CA ILE A 300 -20.57 -43.33 -15.23
C ILE A 300 -20.57 -43.83 -16.68
N PHE A 301 -19.44 -43.71 -17.38
CA PHE A 301 -19.33 -44.20 -18.74
C PHE A 301 -19.25 -45.73 -18.76
N PRO A 302 -20.03 -46.44 -19.61
CA PRO A 302 -20.16 -47.89 -19.52
C PRO A 302 -18.97 -48.68 -20.09
N LYS A 303 -18.17 -48.09 -20.99
CA LYS A 303 -17.04 -48.76 -21.65
C LYS A 303 -15.70 -48.43 -20.99
N SER A 304 -14.74 -49.33 -21.15
CA SER A 304 -13.34 -49.17 -20.70
C SER A 304 -12.49 -48.36 -21.69
N LEU A 305 -11.33 -47.88 -21.26
CA LEU A 305 -10.39 -47.13 -22.12
C LEU A 305 -10.01 -47.89 -23.41
N PRO A 306 -9.67 -49.19 -23.38
CA PRO A 306 -9.37 -49.93 -24.61
C PRO A 306 -10.52 -49.98 -25.62
N GLU A 307 -11.77 -49.91 -25.16
CA GLU A 307 -12.96 -49.97 -26.03
C GLU A 307 -13.26 -48.63 -26.72
N VAL A 308 -12.83 -47.52 -26.14
CA VAL A 308 -13.08 -46.16 -26.67
C VAL A 308 -11.86 -45.53 -27.32
N TYR A 309 -10.69 -46.16 -27.21
CA TYR A 309 -9.44 -45.59 -27.73
C TYR A 309 -9.53 -45.35 -29.24
N GLY A 310 -9.30 -44.10 -29.65
CA GLY A 310 -9.39 -43.68 -31.06
C GLY A 310 -10.80 -43.51 -31.60
N THR A 311 -11.84 -43.58 -30.76
CA THR A 311 -13.22 -43.25 -31.15
C THR A 311 -13.59 -41.83 -30.70
N PRO A 312 -14.63 -41.21 -31.28
CA PRO A 312 -15.14 -39.92 -30.81
C PRO A 312 -15.69 -39.94 -29.38
N GLU A 313 -15.95 -41.14 -28.83
CA GLU A 313 -16.45 -41.31 -27.46
C GLU A 313 -15.34 -41.13 -26.40
N MET A 314 -14.08 -41.01 -26.82
CA MET A 314 -12.92 -40.89 -25.94
C MET A 314 -12.97 -39.63 -25.07
N ASP A 315 -13.45 -38.50 -25.60
CA ASP A 315 -13.56 -37.25 -24.85
C ASP A 315 -14.58 -37.38 -23.72
N THR A 316 -15.76 -37.94 -24.03
CA THR A 316 -16.79 -38.24 -23.03
C THR A 316 -16.29 -39.22 -21.97
N TRP A 317 -15.57 -40.27 -22.38
CA TRP A 317 -14.95 -41.20 -21.45
C TRP A 317 -13.96 -40.49 -20.52
N SER A 318 -13.13 -39.58 -21.06
CA SER A 318 -12.13 -38.82 -20.29
C SER A 318 -12.81 -37.97 -19.21
N ILE A 319 -13.87 -37.26 -19.57
CA ILE A 319 -14.69 -36.46 -18.63
C ILE A 319 -15.26 -37.35 -17.52
N CYS A 320 -15.88 -38.48 -17.88
CA CYS A 320 -16.43 -39.42 -16.92
C CYS A 320 -15.38 -40.05 -16.00
N HIS A 321 -14.22 -40.40 -16.56
CA HIS A 321 -13.09 -40.96 -15.82
C HIS A 321 -12.53 -39.94 -14.83
N GLN A 322 -12.35 -38.70 -15.27
CA GLN A 322 -11.90 -37.60 -14.42
C GLN A 322 -12.88 -37.33 -13.27
N ALA A 323 -14.20 -37.38 -13.52
CA ALA A 323 -15.21 -37.25 -12.48
C ALA A 323 -15.13 -38.39 -11.45
N ASN A 324 -14.91 -39.64 -11.88
CA ASN A 324 -14.70 -40.77 -10.98
C ASN A 324 -13.46 -40.58 -10.10
N TYR A 325 -12.35 -40.15 -10.71
CA TYR A 325 -11.11 -39.89 -9.99
C TYR A 325 -11.25 -38.71 -9.01
N ALA A 326 -11.95 -37.65 -9.39
CA ALA A 326 -12.25 -36.51 -8.52
C ALA A 326 -13.05 -36.94 -7.28
N CYS A 327 -14.07 -37.79 -7.46
CA CYS A 327 -14.84 -38.36 -6.35
C CYS A 327 -13.93 -39.15 -5.38
N LYS A 328 -13.02 -39.98 -5.90
CA LYS A 328 -12.02 -40.71 -5.11
C LYS A 328 -11.13 -39.76 -4.30
N ILE A 329 -10.57 -38.73 -4.94
CA ILE A 329 -9.68 -37.78 -4.26
C ILE A 329 -10.41 -37.05 -3.14
N GLN A 330 -11.69 -36.69 -3.33
CA GLN A 330 -12.50 -36.05 -2.30
C GLN A 330 -12.73 -36.98 -1.09
N PHE A 331 -13.01 -38.26 -1.32
CA PHE A 331 -13.08 -39.26 -0.24
C PHE A 331 -11.77 -39.34 0.54
N ASP A 332 -10.62 -39.40 -0.15
CA ASP A 332 -9.32 -39.48 0.52
C ASP A 332 -9.02 -38.24 1.36
N LYS A 333 -9.36 -37.05 0.87
CA LYS A 333 -9.04 -35.78 1.52
C LYS A 333 -9.94 -35.49 2.72
N GLU A 334 -11.24 -35.75 2.61
CA GLU A 334 -12.23 -35.17 3.53
C GLU A 334 -13.03 -36.21 4.33
N TYR A 335 -13.13 -37.45 3.85
CA TYR A 335 -13.94 -38.44 4.57
C TYR A 335 -13.34 -38.83 5.92
N GLY A 336 -12.00 -38.89 5.99
CA GLY A 336 -11.24 -39.08 7.23
C GLY A 336 -11.70 -38.11 8.34
N PRO A 337 -11.48 -36.81 8.17
CA PRO A 337 -11.94 -35.77 9.09
C PRO A 337 -13.45 -35.84 9.38
N ALA A 338 -14.29 -35.93 8.34
CA ALA A 338 -15.74 -35.97 8.51
C ALA A 338 -16.20 -37.13 9.40
N TYR A 339 -15.56 -38.28 9.31
CA TYR A 339 -15.85 -39.43 10.17
C TYR A 339 -15.50 -39.16 11.63
N HIS A 340 -14.32 -38.59 11.91
CA HIS A 340 -13.89 -38.26 13.27
C HIS A 340 -14.79 -37.20 13.91
N ASP A 341 -15.23 -36.23 13.11
CA ASP A 341 -16.14 -35.16 13.53
C ASP A 341 -17.61 -35.60 13.66
N ARG A 342 -17.93 -36.86 13.34
CA ARG A 342 -19.30 -37.41 13.30
C ARG A 342 -20.22 -36.70 12.29
N ARG A 343 -19.66 -36.21 11.19
CA ARG A 343 -20.36 -35.51 10.09
C ARG A 343 -20.49 -36.38 8.82
N VAL A 344 -20.56 -37.71 8.99
CA VAL A 344 -20.64 -38.66 7.87
C VAL A 344 -21.90 -38.45 7.02
N PRO A 345 -23.12 -38.31 7.59
CA PRO A 345 -24.33 -38.12 6.78
C PRO A 345 -24.28 -36.84 5.93
N GLU A 346 -23.77 -35.75 6.50
CA GLU A 346 -23.62 -34.47 5.81
C GLU A 346 -22.62 -34.59 4.66
N PHE A 347 -21.45 -35.18 4.94
CA PHE A 347 -20.42 -35.41 3.93
C PHE A 347 -20.93 -36.29 2.78
N LEU A 348 -21.62 -37.40 3.08
CA LEU A 348 -22.14 -38.28 2.04
C LEU A 348 -23.24 -37.60 1.22
N ARG A 349 -24.10 -36.80 1.84
CA ARG A 349 -25.09 -35.98 1.11
C ARG A 349 -24.40 -35.06 0.11
N GLU A 350 -23.41 -34.27 0.55
CA GLU A 350 -22.63 -33.39 -0.31
C GLU A 350 -21.93 -34.15 -1.46
N MET A 351 -21.33 -35.30 -1.16
CA MET A 351 -20.72 -36.17 -2.17
C MET A 351 -21.74 -36.66 -3.20
N THR A 352 -22.91 -37.12 -2.77
CA THR A 352 -23.95 -37.59 -3.67
C THR A 352 -24.59 -36.46 -4.49
N GLU A 353 -24.65 -35.25 -3.96
CA GLU A 353 -25.13 -34.06 -4.70
C GLU A 353 -24.12 -33.60 -5.76
N ARG A 354 -22.81 -33.69 -5.47
CA ARG A 354 -21.74 -33.27 -6.37
C ARG A 354 -21.41 -34.31 -7.43
N TYR A 355 -21.36 -35.59 -7.07
CA TYR A 355 -20.85 -36.66 -7.92
C TYR A 355 -21.91 -37.68 -8.34
N GLY A 356 -23.08 -37.67 -7.72
CA GLY A 356 -24.08 -38.72 -7.87
C GLY A 356 -23.81 -39.94 -6.99
N ILE A 357 -24.88 -40.61 -6.58
CA ILE A 357 -24.83 -41.77 -5.68
C ILE A 357 -24.12 -42.98 -6.31
N ASP A 358 -24.31 -43.20 -7.61
CA ASP A 358 -23.71 -44.33 -8.32
C ASP A 358 -22.18 -44.22 -8.39
N ARG A 359 -21.66 -43.01 -8.61
CA ARG A 359 -20.21 -42.77 -8.61
C ARG A 359 -19.60 -42.97 -7.23
N CYS A 360 -20.27 -42.49 -6.18
CA CYS A 360 -19.82 -42.70 -4.81
C CYS A 360 -19.75 -44.19 -4.47
N LYS A 361 -20.78 -44.96 -4.86
CA LYS A 361 -20.77 -46.42 -4.74
C LYS A 361 -19.65 -47.05 -5.57
N LEU A 362 -19.44 -46.63 -6.82
CA LEU A 362 -18.38 -47.17 -7.69
C LEU A 362 -16.99 -47.03 -7.07
N VAL A 363 -16.65 -45.86 -6.52
CA VAL A 363 -15.36 -45.60 -5.87
C VAL A 363 -15.15 -46.51 -4.66
N LEU A 364 -16.14 -46.60 -3.77
CA LEU A 364 -16.04 -47.42 -2.56
C LEU A 364 -16.09 -48.93 -2.88
N ALA A 365 -16.94 -49.35 -3.82
CA ALA A 365 -17.02 -50.73 -4.28
C ALA A 365 -15.70 -51.19 -4.91
N SER A 366 -15.00 -50.31 -5.64
CA SER A 366 -13.66 -50.62 -6.18
C SER A 366 -12.70 -51.07 -5.08
N THR A 367 -12.73 -50.39 -3.94
CA THR A 367 -11.88 -50.71 -2.78
C THR A 367 -12.31 -52.01 -2.11
N ILE A 368 -13.62 -52.21 -1.91
CA ILE A 368 -14.15 -53.44 -1.28
C ILE A 368 -13.88 -54.67 -2.14
N GLN A 369 -14.09 -54.57 -3.46
CA GLN A 369 -13.84 -55.68 -4.40
C GLN A 369 -12.35 -56.07 -4.47
N LEU A 370 -11.42 -55.10 -4.39
CA LEU A 370 -9.98 -55.38 -4.30
C LEU A 370 -9.58 -56.02 -2.96
N ALA A 371 -10.35 -55.75 -1.90
CA ALA A 371 -10.12 -56.21 -0.54
C ALA A 371 -11.09 -57.32 -0.11
N ASP A 372 -11.55 -58.16 -1.04
CA ASP A 372 -12.51 -59.25 -0.74
C ASP A 372 -11.99 -60.23 0.33
N HIS A 373 -10.67 -60.36 0.45
CA HIS A 373 -10.01 -61.15 1.50
C HIS A 373 -10.06 -60.52 2.91
N ASP A 374 -10.34 -59.22 3.03
CA ASP A 374 -10.32 -58.50 4.30
C ASP A 374 -11.59 -58.80 5.12
N GLY A 375 -11.40 -59.40 6.28
CA GLY A 375 -12.49 -59.79 7.18
C GLY A 375 -13.19 -58.63 7.90
N ARG A 376 -12.70 -57.39 7.76
CA ARG A 376 -13.31 -56.20 8.39
C ARG A 376 -14.57 -55.71 7.66
N TYR A 377 -14.74 -56.04 6.38
CA TYR A 377 -15.95 -55.72 5.62
C TYR A 377 -17.06 -56.72 5.91
N TYR A 378 -18.29 -56.22 6.09
CA TYR A 378 -19.43 -57.09 6.38
C TYR A 378 -19.83 -57.93 5.14
N PRO A 379 -20.33 -59.16 5.32
CA PRO A 379 -20.66 -60.05 4.20
C PRO A 379 -21.71 -59.47 3.24
N ASP A 380 -22.75 -58.83 3.77
CA ASP A 380 -23.80 -58.15 3.00
C ASP A 380 -23.25 -56.97 2.18
N ILE A 381 -22.30 -56.23 2.77
CA ILE A 381 -21.61 -55.13 2.09
C ILE A 381 -20.70 -55.65 0.96
N LYS A 382 -19.99 -56.76 1.16
CA LYS A 382 -19.22 -57.40 0.07
C LYS A 382 -20.13 -57.85 -1.07
N GLU A 383 -21.26 -58.48 -0.75
CA GLU A 383 -22.23 -58.92 -1.75
C GLU A 383 -22.82 -57.74 -2.54
N ALA A 384 -23.15 -56.64 -1.85
CA ALA A 384 -23.65 -55.44 -2.51
C ALA A 384 -22.57 -54.77 -3.37
N ALA A 385 -21.33 -54.65 -2.87
CA ALA A 385 -20.21 -54.09 -3.63
C ALA A 385 -19.89 -54.91 -4.88
N ALA A 386 -20.01 -56.25 -4.82
CA ALA A 386 -19.79 -57.13 -5.97
C ALA A 386 -20.81 -56.92 -7.11
N LYS A 387 -21.99 -56.35 -6.82
CA LYS A 387 -23.02 -56.03 -7.83
C LYS A 387 -22.76 -54.72 -8.57
N VAL A 388 -21.87 -53.87 -8.06
CA VAL A 388 -21.52 -52.60 -8.70
C VAL A 388 -20.61 -52.87 -9.89
N HIS A 389 -21.08 -52.56 -11.10
CA HIS A 389 -20.29 -52.69 -12.32
C HIS A 389 -19.20 -51.61 -12.37
N ILE A 390 -17.95 -52.04 -12.57
CA ILE A 390 -16.80 -51.16 -12.71
C ILE A 390 -16.22 -51.39 -14.12
N PRO A 391 -16.42 -50.44 -15.05
CA PRO A 391 -15.93 -50.55 -16.42
C PRO A 391 -14.41 -50.75 -16.46
N GLY A 392 -13.96 -51.81 -17.13
CA GLY A 392 -12.53 -52.16 -17.21
C GLY A 392 -11.94 -52.81 -15.96
N ALA A 393 -12.76 -53.23 -14.99
CA ALA A 393 -12.28 -54.06 -13.88
C ALA A 393 -11.86 -55.44 -14.39
N THR A 394 -10.60 -55.81 -14.13
CA THR A 394 -10.01 -57.11 -14.48
C THR A 394 -9.21 -57.63 -13.30
N ASN A 395 -8.79 -58.89 -13.32
CA ASN A 395 -7.88 -59.42 -12.29
C ASN A 395 -6.40 -59.35 -12.72
N ASP A 396 -6.10 -58.52 -13.72
CA ASP A 396 -4.78 -58.43 -14.35
C ASP A 396 -3.94 -57.25 -13.79
N HIS A 397 -2.74 -57.05 -14.34
CA HIS A 397 -1.82 -56.00 -13.90
C HIS A 397 -2.35 -54.56 -14.09
N HIS A 398 -3.35 -54.35 -14.95
CA HIS A 398 -3.95 -53.04 -15.25
C HIS A 398 -5.41 -52.96 -14.81
N ASP A 399 -5.70 -53.43 -13.59
CA ASP A 399 -7.03 -53.36 -13.00
C ASP A 399 -7.42 -51.91 -12.63
N VAL A 400 -8.41 -51.36 -13.35
CA VAL A 400 -8.92 -49.99 -13.18
C VAL A 400 -9.44 -49.72 -11.77
N ARG A 401 -9.87 -50.76 -11.02
CA ARG A 401 -10.31 -50.60 -9.63
C ARG A 401 -9.23 -49.97 -8.75
N ARG A 402 -7.95 -50.21 -9.06
CA ARG A 402 -6.80 -49.65 -8.31
C ARG A 402 -6.72 -48.14 -8.45
N THR A 403 -7.18 -47.59 -9.58
CA THR A 403 -7.23 -46.14 -9.82
C THR A 403 -8.23 -45.44 -8.90
N TYR A 404 -9.33 -46.12 -8.58
CA TYR A 404 -10.39 -45.58 -7.72
C TYR A 404 -10.30 -46.05 -6.26
N GLN A 405 -9.24 -46.78 -5.90
CA GLN A 405 -9.05 -47.29 -4.55
C GLN A 405 -8.85 -46.13 -3.57
N VAL A 406 -9.71 -46.04 -2.56
CA VAL A 406 -9.57 -45.06 -1.48
C VAL A 406 -8.62 -45.59 -0.41
N THR A 407 -7.94 -44.66 0.25
CA THR A 407 -6.91 -44.89 1.28
C THR A 407 -7.48 -44.90 2.69
N CYS A 408 -8.76 -44.56 2.85
CA CYS A 408 -9.41 -44.53 4.16
C CYS A 408 -9.55 -45.93 4.78
N HIS A 409 -9.64 -45.96 6.11
CA HIS A 409 -9.62 -47.21 6.86
C HIS A 409 -10.83 -48.11 6.48
N PRO A 410 -10.66 -49.45 6.36
CA PRO A 410 -11.73 -50.35 5.89
C PRO A 410 -13.04 -50.26 6.65
N VAL A 411 -13.01 -50.02 7.96
CA VAL A 411 -14.22 -49.82 8.77
C VAL A 411 -14.99 -48.57 8.34
N MET A 412 -14.30 -47.51 7.94
CA MET A 412 -14.93 -46.28 7.45
C MET A 412 -15.56 -46.52 6.08
N VAL A 413 -14.84 -47.18 5.17
CA VAL A 413 -15.36 -47.56 3.84
C VAL A 413 -16.64 -48.40 3.97
N ASN A 414 -16.65 -49.34 4.92
CA ASN A 414 -17.81 -50.18 5.23
C ASN A 414 -19.02 -49.35 5.69
N VAL A 415 -18.80 -48.37 6.58
CA VAL A 415 -19.83 -47.44 7.05
C VAL A 415 -20.36 -46.57 5.90
N ALA A 416 -19.48 -45.94 5.13
CA ALA A 416 -19.88 -45.13 3.98
C ALA A 416 -20.72 -45.90 2.98
N PHE A 417 -20.28 -47.11 2.60
CA PHE A 417 -20.99 -47.90 1.60
C PHE A 417 -22.37 -48.35 2.10
N ARG A 418 -22.47 -48.77 3.36
CA ARG A 418 -23.76 -49.08 4.00
C ARG A 418 -24.71 -47.88 3.95
N ASP A 419 -24.22 -46.70 4.32
CA ASP A 419 -25.05 -45.50 4.40
C ASP A 419 -25.48 -45.04 3.00
N LEU A 420 -24.62 -45.16 1.99
CA LEU A 420 -25.01 -44.93 0.59
C LEU A 420 -26.10 -45.91 0.12
N LEU A 421 -26.04 -47.20 0.50
CA LEU A 421 -27.09 -48.16 0.17
C LEU A 421 -28.43 -47.81 0.83
N ALA A 422 -28.40 -47.23 2.04
CA ALA A 422 -29.60 -46.74 2.71
C ALA A 422 -30.17 -45.52 1.98
N MET A 423 -29.32 -44.54 1.65
CA MET A 423 -29.69 -43.35 0.87
C MET A 423 -30.28 -43.71 -0.50
N GLU A 424 -29.72 -44.71 -1.19
CA GLU A 424 -30.25 -45.18 -2.47
C GLU A 424 -31.67 -45.74 -2.33
N LYS A 425 -31.90 -46.58 -1.30
CA LYS A 425 -33.23 -47.14 -1.03
C LYS A 425 -34.25 -46.03 -0.76
N GLU A 426 -33.88 -45.04 0.06
CA GLU A 426 -34.71 -43.87 0.32
C GLU A 426 -35.02 -43.09 -0.96
N GLN A 427 -34.05 -42.87 -1.85
CA GLN A 427 -34.27 -42.23 -3.15
C GLN A 427 -35.18 -43.04 -4.07
N THR A 428 -35.05 -44.38 -4.09
CA THR A 428 -35.95 -45.24 -4.89
C THR A 428 -37.38 -45.20 -4.35
N HIS A 429 -37.56 -45.30 -3.02
CA HIS A 429 -38.87 -45.22 -2.39
C HIS A 429 -39.53 -43.84 -2.56
N ALA A 430 -38.74 -42.75 -2.50
CA ALA A 430 -39.22 -41.40 -2.75
C ALA A 430 -39.68 -41.24 -4.21
N LYS A 431 -38.90 -41.72 -5.19
CA LYS A 431 -39.28 -41.70 -6.61
C LYS A 431 -40.51 -42.54 -6.89
N ASP A 432 -40.63 -43.71 -6.26
CA ASP A 432 -41.80 -44.58 -6.39
C ASP A 432 -43.05 -43.94 -5.74
N ALA A 433 -42.88 -43.18 -4.65
CA ALA A 433 -43.96 -42.43 -4.00
C ALA A 433 -44.39 -41.19 -4.81
N GLU A 434 -43.44 -40.40 -5.31
CA GLU A 434 -43.71 -39.27 -6.22
C GLU A 434 -44.35 -39.74 -7.53
N HIS A 435 -43.92 -40.86 -8.10
CA HIS A 435 -44.56 -41.43 -9.30
C HIS A 435 -45.98 -41.96 -9.02
N ASN A 436 -46.27 -42.34 -7.78
CA ASN A 436 -47.63 -42.71 -7.34
C ASN A 436 -48.49 -41.46 -7.06
N GLU A 437 -47.90 -40.38 -6.56
CA GLU A 437 -48.58 -39.11 -6.32
C GLU A 437 -48.79 -38.28 -7.59
N GLU A 438 -47.89 -38.29 -8.58
CA GLU A 438 -48.09 -37.63 -9.89
C GLU A 438 -49.25 -38.22 -10.72
N ARG A 439 -49.76 -39.39 -10.32
CA ARG A 439 -51.00 -39.97 -10.85
C ARG A 439 -52.28 -39.35 -10.24
N THR A 440 -52.11 -38.46 -9.26
CA THR A 440 -53.15 -37.74 -8.53
C THR A 440 -52.69 -36.31 -8.25
N VAL A 441 -53.15 -35.36 -9.07
CA VAL A 441 -52.90 -33.90 -9.02
C VAL A 441 -51.75 -33.44 -9.92
N ARG A 442 -52.13 -33.09 -11.16
CA ARG A 442 -51.41 -32.07 -11.94
C ARG A 442 -51.85 -30.70 -11.44
N THR A 443 -50.93 -29.92 -10.87
CA THR A 443 -50.67 -28.50 -11.19
C THR A 443 -49.73 -27.89 -10.14
N GLY A 444 -48.62 -27.30 -10.61
CA GLY A 444 -48.13 -26.03 -10.06
C GLY A 444 -46.68 -25.98 -9.59
N ARG A 445 -45.86 -25.40 -10.47
CA ARG A 445 -44.87 -24.34 -10.20
C ARG A 445 -43.48 -24.75 -9.69
N GLU A 446 -42.55 -24.76 -10.63
CA GLU A 446 -41.10 -24.66 -10.38
C GLU A 446 -40.77 -23.22 -9.91
N GLU A 447 -40.21 -23.11 -8.71
CA GLU A 447 -39.50 -21.90 -8.26
C GLU A 447 -38.02 -22.03 -8.63
N THR A 448 -37.59 -21.19 -9.57
CA THR A 448 -36.18 -21.01 -9.93
C THR A 448 -35.48 -20.16 -8.89
N GLY A 449 -34.97 -20.79 -7.82
CA GLY A 449 -33.90 -20.21 -7.02
C GLY A 449 -32.56 -20.46 -7.73
N GLN A 450 -31.96 -19.41 -8.31
CA GLN A 450 -30.62 -19.50 -8.89
C GLN A 450 -29.63 -19.90 -7.80
N ARG A 451 -29.07 -21.11 -7.90
CA ARG A 451 -28.00 -21.56 -7.02
C ARG A 451 -26.77 -20.69 -7.27
N PRO A 452 -26.01 -20.30 -6.22
CA PRO A 452 -24.84 -19.46 -6.40
C PRO A 452 -23.81 -20.13 -7.30
N SER A 453 -23.13 -19.33 -8.15
CA SER A 453 -22.08 -19.80 -9.07
C SER A 453 -20.90 -20.40 -8.30
N VAL A 454 -20.06 -21.17 -8.99
CA VAL A 454 -18.88 -21.78 -8.35
C VAL A 454 -17.95 -20.71 -7.77
N LEU A 455 -17.75 -19.58 -8.48
CA LEU A 455 -16.95 -18.47 -7.98
C LEU A 455 -17.58 -17.80 -6.75
N GLN A 456 -18.90 -17.63 -6.70
CA GLN A 456 -19.57 -17.08 -5.51
C GLN A 456 -19.33 -17.95 -4.26
N LYS A 457 -19.32 -19.28 -4.41
CA LYS A 457 -19.00 -20.20 -3.31
C LYS A 457 -17.52 -20.12 -2.94
N LEU A 458 -16.64 -19.96 -3.91
CA LEU A 458 -15.20 -19.79 -3.70
C LEU A 458 -14.93 -18.50 -2.91
N LYS A 459 -15.51 -17.38 -3.34
CA LYS A 459 -15.43 -16.08 -2.66
C LYS A 459 -15.90 -16.16 -1.22
N ALA A 460 -17.02 -16.84 -0.97
CA ALA A 460 -17.51 -17.07 0.39
C ALA A 460 -16.54 -17.91 1.25
N LYS A 461 -15.92 -18.95 0.67
CA LYS A 461 -14.92 -19.79 1.35
C LYS A 461 -13.66 -18.99 1.67
N GLN A 462 -13.17 -18.17 0.73
CA GLN A 462 -11.95 -17.38 0.89
C GLN A 462 -12.13 -16.26 1.92
N ASN A 463 -13.25 -15.54 1.88
CA ASN A 463 -13.59 -14.56 2.90
C ASN A 463 -13.67 -15.17 4.31
N ALA A 464 -14.13 -16.43 4.42
CA ALA A 464 -14.15 -17.13 5.70
C ALA A 464 -12.74 -17.54 6.19
N ILE A 465 -11.79 -17.74 5.28
CA ILE A 465 -10.38 -18.00 5.59
C ILE A 465 -9.68 -16.70 6.00
N ALA A 466 -9.89 -15.59 5.28
CA ALA A 466 -9.37 -14.27 5.62
C ALA A 466 -9.85 -13.78 6.99
N ALA A 467 -11.11 -14.09 7.36
CA ALA A 467 -11.66 -13.78 8.69
C ALA A 467 -11.09 -14.66 9.83
N SER A 468 -10.26 -15.65 9.53
CA SER A 468 -9.66 -16.57 10.49
C SER A 468 -8.17 -16.25 10.60
N ASP A 469 -7.69 -15.85 11.79
CA ASP A 469 -6.30 -15.47 12.14
C ASP A 469 -5.23 -16.60 11.95
N LYS A 470 -5.41 -17.52 11.00
CA LYS A 470 -4.46 -18.58 10.67
C LYS A 470 -3.52 -18.11 9.58
N LYS A 471 -2.33 -17.69 10.01
CA LYS A 471 -1.18 -17.39 9.14
C LYS A 471 -0.98 -18.52 8.09
N PRO A 472 -0.91 -18.21 6.78
CA PRO A 472 -0.73 -19.23 5.77
C PRO A 472 0.63 -19.93 5.90
N PRO A 473 0.74 -21.21 5.51
CA PRO A 473 2.01 -21.93 5.50
C PRO A 473 2.98 -21.31 4.49
N ALA A 474 4.28 -21.36 4.81
CA ALA A 474 5.33 -20.85 3.94
C ALA A 474 5.41 -21.63 2.62
N ILE A 475 5.68 -20.88 1.54
CA ILE A 475 5.88 -21.35 0.17
C ILE A 475 6.90 -22.51 0.16
N THR A 476 6.43 -23.72 -0.16
CA THR A 476 7.31 -24.85 -0.50
C THR A 476 6.82 -25.49 -1.79
N HIS A 477 7.44 -25.11 -2.90
CA HIS A 477 7.23 -25.76 -4.19
C HIS A 477 7.91 -27.13 -4.19
N ASP A 478 7.12 -28.21 -4.32
CA ASP A 478 7.66 -29.55 -4.58
C ASP A 478 7.86 -29.71 -6.10
N LYS A 479 9.12 -29.91 -6.50
CA LYS A 479 9.64 -29.89 -7.89
C LYS A 479 8.98 -30.87 -8.87
N LYS A 480 8.09 -31.74 -8.43
CA LYS A 480 7.56 -32.87 -9.23
C LYS A 480 6.20 -32.66 -9.88
N GLN A 481 5.54 -31.52 -9.67
CA GLN A 481 4.25 -31.22 -10.30
C GLN A 481 4.33 -30.16 -11.42
N LEU A 482 5.53 -29.66 -11.73
CA LEU A 482 5.78 -28.55 -12.66
C LEU A 482 6.24 -28.98 -14.07
N GLU A 483 6.22 -30.27 -14.39
CA GLU A 483 6.52 -30.81 -15.74
C GLU A 483 5.29 -31.40 -16.43
#